data_AF-A0A7C4JKZ9-F1
#
_entry.id   AF-A0A7C4JKZ9-F1
#
_cell.length_a   1.000
_cell.length_b   1.000
_cell.length_c   1.000
_cell.angle_alpha   90.00
_cell.angle_beta   90.00
_cell.angle_gamma   90.00
#
_symmetry.space_group_name_H-M   'P 1'
#
loop_
_entity.id
_entity.type
_entity.pdbx_description
1 polymer ?
#
loop_
_entity_poly.entity_id
_entity_poly.type
_entity_poly.pdbx_seq_one_letter_code
_entity_poly.pdbx_strand_id
1 'polypeptide(L)'
;MANELVIPINDYVETAKIIGRLNRFVVRIEINGETREAYLNNTGRLEKYITYGKKCFIVKNARGRLNYRILAVEDHDYGAVLDTSLQERVFEKLVLMNTIDWLKNCVLIRRNVRLNDSVIDYAFKCRGETVLVELKSAVLRLMDKYASYPDAPSSRASKQFLKLMNHVSNGGASIVVFICALPFIEGFIFNNYVDEKLYAIITNAKEAGVSLKAIQLYYDPHRSGVVIGNLNLPVYL
;
A
#
# COMPACT_ATOMS: atom_id res chain seq x y z
N MET A 1 -6.31 18.05 -20.49
CA MET A 1 -5.88 16.89 -19.67
C MET A 1 -5.00 17.45 -18.58
N ALA A 2 -5.41 17.37 -17.31
CA ALA A 2 -4.54 17.80 -16.21
C ALA A 2 -3.27 16.93 -16.25
N ASN A 3 -2.10 17.54 -16.10
CA ASN A 3 -0.85 16.78 -16.03
C ASN A 3 -0.93 15.86 -14.80
N GLU A 4 -1.00 14.54 -15.04
CA GLU A 4 -0.92 13.56 -13.97
C GLU A 4 0.43 13.69 -13.26
N LEU A 5 0.41 13.76 -11.93
CA LEU A 5 1.63 13.74 -11.14
C LEU A 5 2.26 12.34 -11.23
N VAL A 6 3.53 12.27 -11.60
CA VAL A 6 4.31 11.03 -11.66
C VAL A 6 5.54 11.13 -10.77
N ILE A 7 5.72 10.13 -9.90
CA ILE A 7 6.90 9.99 -9.06
C ILE A 7 7.87 9.02 -9.75
N PRO A 8 9.03 9.48 -10.25
CA PRO A 8 9.94 8.61 -10.99
C PRO A 8 10.54 7.51 -10.10
N ILE A 9 10.75 6.33 -10.68
CA ILE A 9 11.59 5.28 -10.10
C ILE A 9 12.97 5.45 -10.69
N ASN A 10 13.94 5.77 -9.84
CA ASN A 10 15.32 6.06 -10.25
C ASN A 10 16.15 4.78 -10.51
N ASP A 11 15.68 3.64 -10.02
CA ASP A 11 16.31 2.35 -10.29
C ASP A 11 15.97 1.89 -11.72
N TYR A 12 16.89 1.20 -12.37
CA TYR A 12 16.60 0.55 -13.66
C TYR A 12 15.55 -0.55 -13.45
N VAL A 13 14.38 -0.40 -14.08
CA VAL A 13 13.28 -1.36 -14.00
C VAL A 13 13.34 -2.32 -15.17
N GLU A 14 13.38 -3.61 -14.88
CA GLU A 14 13.36 -4.69 -15.85
C GLU A 14 12.00 -5.41 -15.81
N THR A 15 11.63 -6.08 -16.90
CA THR A 15 10.45 -6.94 -16.96
C THR A 15 10.83 -8.40 -16.78
N ALA A 16 9.99 -9.14 -16.06
CA ALA A 16 10.11 -10.58 -15.88
C ALA A 16 8.74 -11.26 -15.96
N LYS A 17 8.71 -12.59 -16.11
CA LYS A 17 7.48 -13.38 -15.98
C LYS A 17 7.45 -14.12 -14.67
N ILE A 18 6.30 -14.15 -14.01
CA ILE A 18 6.11 -14.91 -12.77
C ILE A 18 6.05 -16.40 -13.10
N ILE A 19 6.82 -17.21 -12.40
CA ILE A 19 6.75 -18.68 -12.46
C ILE A 19 5.90 -19.20 -11.29
N GLY A 20 6.08 -18.63 -10.10
CA GLY A 20 5.27 -19.01 -8.95
C GLY A 20 5.80 -18.47 -7.63
N ARG A 21 4.95 -18.49 -6.61
CA ARG A 21 5.29 -18.03 -5.26
C ARG A 21 5.83 -19.20 -4.43
N LEU A 22 7.06 -19.09 -3.94
CA LEU A 22 7.66 -20.11 -3.08
C LEU A 22 7.23 -19.98 -1.63
N ASN A 23 7.17 -18.73 -1.16
CA ASN A 23 6.69 -18.40 0.16
C ASN A 23 6.26 -16.93 0.19
N ARG A 24 5.90 -16.43 1.38
CA ARG A 24 5.40 -15.06 1.55
C ARG A 24 6.32 -13.97 1.00
N PHE A 25 7.63 -14.21 0.93
CA PHE A 25 8.65 -13.24 0.54
C PHE A 25 9.42 -13.57 -0.74
N VAL A 26 9.23 -14.76 -1.32
CA VAL A 26 10.04 -15.23 -2.44
C VAL A 26 9.16 -15.70 -3.59
N VAL A 27 9.39 -15.13 -4.76
CA VAL A 27 8.72 -15.47 -6.02
C VAL A 27 9.78 -15.92 -7.02
N ARG A 28 9.56 -17.06 -7.68
CA ARG A 28 10.36 -17.45 -8.86
C ARG A 28 9.87 -16.66 -10.06
N ILE A 29 10.82 -16.12 -10.80
CA ILE A 29 10.59 -15.35 -12.01
C ILE A 29 11.50 -15.83 -13.14
N GLU A 30 11.08 -15.61 -14.38
CA GLU A 30 11.87 -15.82 -15.58
C GLU A 30 12.32 -14.46 -16.14
N ILE A 31 13.62 -14.29 -16.32
CA ILE A 31 14.25 -13.13 -16.96
C ILE A 31 15.22 -13.68 -18.00
N ASN A 32 15.10 -13.23 -19.25
CA ASN A 32 15.99 -13.64 -20.36
C ASN A 32 16.15 -15.17 -20.50
N GLY A 33 15.07 -15.93 -20.26
CA GLY A 33 15.05 -17.40 -20.32
C GLY A 33 15.64 -18.11 -19.10
N GLU A 34 16.11 -17.37 -18.09
CA GLU A 34 16.67 -17.94 -16.86
C GLU A 34 15.69 -17.80 -15.69
N THR A 35 15.54 -18.89 -14.92
CA THR A 35 14.82 -18.84 -13.64
C THR A 35 15.67 -18.18 -12.57
N ARG A 36 15.09 -17.19 -11.89
CA ARG A 36 15.68 -16.44 -10.78
C ARG A 36 14.67 -16.33 -9.64
N GLU A 37 15.16 -16.00 -8.45
CA GLU A 37 14.32 -15.69 -7.29
C GLU A 37 14.32 -14.19 -7.03
N ALA A 38 13.13 -13.65 -6.78
CA ALA A 38 12.92 -12.25 -6.45
C ALA A 38 12.22 -12.09 -5.10
N TYR A 39 12.63 -11.05 -4.38
CA TYR A 39 12.00 -10.64 -3.14
C TYR A 39 10.64 -9.99 -3.43
N LEU A 40 9.63 -10.40 -2.66
CA LEU A 40 8.30 -9.82 -2.64
C LEU A 40 8.06 -9.16 -1.29
N ASN A 41 8.04 -7.83 -1.27
CA ASN A 41 7.85 -7.03 -0.07
C ASN A 41 6.37 -6.78 0.22
N ASN A 42 5.59 -7.87 0.31
CA ASN A 42 4.18 -7.81 0.62
C ASN A 42 3.71 -9.17 1.17
N THR A 43 3.14 -9.16 2.38
CA THR A 43 2.72 -10.38 3.08
C THR A 43 1.32 -10.87 2.68
N GLY A 44 0.59 -10.09 1.88
CA GLY A 44 -0.74 -10.48 1.38
C GLY A 44 -0.69 -11.76 0.54
N ARG A 45 -1.84 -12.38 0.30
CA ARG A 45 -1.98 -13.56 -0.57
C ARG A 45 -1.74 -13.23 -2.04
N LEU A 46 -2.18 -12.06 -2.51
CA LEU A 46 -1.91 -11.54 -3.85
C LEU A 46 -2.22 -12.53 -4.99
N GLU A 47 -3.22 -13.39 -4.80
CA GLU A 47 -3.53 -14.53 -5.69
C GLU A 47 -3.82 -14.11 -7.14
N LYS A 48 -4.39 -12.91 -7.35
CA LYS A 48 -4.66 -12.36 -8.70
C LYS A 48 -3.42 -11.80 -9.40
N TYR A 49 -2.33 -11.54 -8.68
CA TYR A 49 -1.11 -10.94 -9.22
C TYR A 49 0.05 -11.91 -9.28
N ILE A 50 0.22 -12.79 -8.30
CA ILE A 50 1.31 -13.77 -8.33
C ILE A 50 0.86 -15.06 -9.02
N THR A 51 0.57 -14.95 -10.32
CA THR A 51 0.11 -16.05 -11.18
C THR A 51 1.14 -16.40 -12.25
N TYR A 52 1.20 -17.68 -12.64
CA TYR A 52 2.13 -18.16 -13.67
C TYR A 52 1.96 -17.39 -14.99
N GLY A 53 3.08 -17.02 -15.61
CA GLY A 53 3.14 -16.31 -16.90
C GLY A 53 2.92 -14.81 -16.83
N LYS A 54 2.38 -14.27 -15.72
CA LYS A 54 2.05 -12.86 -15.61
C LYS A 54 3.30 -11.98 -15.61
N LYS A 55 3.28 -10.89 -16.36
CA LYS A 55 4.39 -9.93 -16.43
C LYS A 55 4.51 -9.18 -15.10
N CYS A 56 5.75 -9.02 -14.63
CA CYS A 56 6.07 -8.23 -13.45
C CYS A 56 7.24 -7.30 -13.73
N PHE A 57 7.31 -6.24 -12.94
CA PHE A 57 8.31 -5.19 -13.02
C PHE A 57 9.21 -5.29 -11.80
N ILE A 58 10.50 -5.41 -12.05
CA ILE A 58 11.50 -5.74 -11.04
C ILE A 58 12.64 -4.74 -11.07
N VAL A 59 13.36 -4.65 -9.96
CA VAL A 59 14.64 -3.92 -9.87
C VAL A 59 15.70 -4.82 -9.27
N LYS A 60 16.97 -4.52 -9.55
CA LYS A 60 18.09 -5.15 -8.85
C LYS A 60 18.02 -4.81 -7.36
N ASN A 61 18.22 -5.82 -6.53
CA ASN A 61 18.20 -5.71 -5.08
C ASN A 61 19.63 -5.84 -4.54
N ALA A 62 20.33 -4.71 -4.48
CA ALA A 62 21.74 -4.65 -4.09
C ALA A 62 22.01 -5.05 -2.62
N ARG A 63 20.98 -5.10 -1.77
CA ARG A 63 21.12 -5.25 -0.31
C ARG A 63 20.48 -6.53 0.26
N GLY A 64 20.32 -7.58 -0.54
CA GLY A 64 19.70 -8.83 -0.09
C GLY A 64 20.32 -10.09 -0.68
N ARG A 65 19.94 -11.24 -0.11
CA ARG A 65 20.29 -12.58 -0.64
C ARG A 65 19.64 -12.84 -2.01
N LEU A 66 18.51 -12.19 -2.28
CA LEU A 66 17.80 -12.27 -3.55
C LEU A 66 18.19 -11.07 -4.40
N ASN A 67 18.68 -11.33 -5.60
CA ASN A 67 19.24 -10.31 -6.50
C ASN A 67 18.20 -9.38 -7.12
N TYR A 68 16.91 -9.72 -7.01
CA TYR A 68 15.80 -8.96 -7.59
C TYR A 68 14.72 -8.69 -6.56
N ARG A 69 13.96 -7.62 -6.76
CA ARG A 69 12.77 -7.26 -5.99
C ARG A 69 11.64 -6.90 -6.93
N ILE A 70 10.45 -7.46 -6.70
CA ILE A 70 9.25 -7.15 -7.47
C ILE A 70 8.67 -5.83 -6.96
N LEU A 71 8.57 -4.84 -7.84
CA LEU A 71 7.92 -3.55 -7.56
C LEU A 71 6.42 -3.62 -7.82
N ALA A 72 6.08 -4.09 -9.01
CA ALA A 72 4.72 -4.09 -9.52
C ALA A 72 4.47 -5.33 -10.38
N VAL A 73 3.20 -5.65 -10.57
CA VAL A 73 2.75 -6.71 -11.47
C VAL A 73 1.78 -6.10 -12.46
N GLU A 74 1.82 -6.57 -13.71
CA GLU A 74 0.92 -6.12 -14.77
C GLU A 74 -0.54 -6.08 -14.32
N ASP A 75 -1.17 -4.95 -14.59
CA ASP A 75 -2.59 -4.73 -14.43
C ASP A 75 -3.03 -3.79 -15.56
N HIS A 76 -3.67 -4.37 -16.59
CA HIS A 76 -3.88 -3.72 -17.88
C HIS A 76 -2.55 -3.24 -18.50
N ASP A 77 -2.50 -2.05 -19.09
CA ASP A 77 -1.28 -1.45 -19.65
C ASP A 77 -0.33 -0.87 -18.59
N TYR A 78 -0.69 -0.99 -17.31
CA TYR A 78 0.02 -0.44 -16.16
C TYR A 78 0.51 -1.55 -15.23
N GLY A 79 0.94 -1.18 -14.01
CA GLY A 79 1.29 -2.12 -12.96
C GLY A 79 0.59 -1.81 -11.64
N ALA A 80 0.03 -2.84 -11.01
CA ALA A 80 -0.33 -2.83 -9.60
C ALA A 80 0.95 -2.80 -8.76
N VAL A 81 1.16 -1.75 -7.96
CA VAL A 81 2.37 -1.61 -7.14
C VAL A 81 2.25 -2.48 -5.90
N LEU A 82 2.93 -3.63 -5.89
CA LEU A 82 2.86 -4.59 -4.79
C LEU A 82 3.86 -4.29 -3.68
N ASP A 83 4.99 -3.66 -4.00
CA ASP A 83 6.04 -3.37 -3.03
C ASP A 83 5.60 -2.31 -2.01
N THR A 84 5.40 -2.75 -0.77
CA THR A 84 4.89 -1.88 0.29
C THR A 84 5.87 -0.76 0.69
N SER A 85 7.17 -0.97 0.57
CA SER A 85 8.15 0.11 0.80
C SER A 85 8.14 1.17 -0.30
N LEU A 86 7.82 0.82 -1.55
CA LEU A 86 7.59 1.79 -2.62
C LEU A 86 6.31 2.58 -2.36
N GLN A 87 5.24 1.91 -1.94
CA GLN A 87 3.99 2.57 -1.52
C GLN A 87 4.25 3.59 -0.39
N GLU A 88 4.97 3.19 0.67
CA GLU A 88 5.36 4.08 1.78
C GLU A 88 6.21 5.27 1.30
N ARG A 89 7.24 5.02 0.49
CA ARG A 89 8.09 6.09 -0.06
C ARG A 89 7.30 7.10 -0.90
N VAL A 90 6.35 6.63 -1.70
CA VAL A 90 5.49 7.50 -2.50
C VAL A 90 4.58 8.30 -1.57
N PHE A 91 3.97 7.67 -0.57
CA PHE A 91 3.15 8.35 0.43
C PHE A 91 3.92 9.47 1.15
N GLU A 92 5.13 9.19 1.65
CA GLU A 92 5.97 10.19 2.30
C GLU A 92 6.29 11.38 1.39
N LYS A 93 6.60 11.11 0.11
CA LYS A 93 6.88 12.15 -0.87
C LYS A 93 5.64 13.02 -1.14
N LEU A 94 4.46 12.43 -1.20
CA LEU A 94 3.20 13.18 -1.36
C LEU A 94 2.92 14.09 -0.16
N VAL A 95 3.17 13.61 1.06
CA VAL A 95 3.05 14.44 2.27
C VAL A 95 4.06 15.59 2.23
N LEU A 96 5.33 15.31 1.91
CA LEU A 96 6.39 16.32 1.81
C LEU A 96 6.09 17.38 0.75
N MET A 97 5.48 16.99 -0.37
CA MET A 97 5.08 17.89 -1.44
C MET A 97 3.78 18.66 -1.14
N ASN A 98 3.16 18.47 0.04
CA ASN A 98 1.88 19.06 0.43
C ASN A 98 0.74 18.77 -0.57
N THR A 99 0.78 17.64 -1.27
CA THR A 99 -0.26 17.26 -2.24
C THR A 99 -1.46 16.59 -1.59
N ILE A 100 -1.31 16.07 -0.37
CA ILE A 100 -2.38 15.43 0.39
C ILE A 100 -3.05 16.49 1.27
N ASP A 101 -4.23 16.97 0.89
CA ASP A 101 -4.91 18.07 1.60
C ASP A 101 -5.17 17.78 3.07
N TRP A 102 -5.57 16.56 3.41
CA TRP A 102 -5.84 16.13 4.79
C TRP A 102 -4.57 15.88 5.63
N LEU A 103 -3.38 15.99 5.03
CA LEU A 103 -2.08 16.06 5.72
C LEU A 103 -1.28 17.33 5.34
N LYS A 104 -1.96 18.36 4.84
CA LYS A 104 -1.30 19.59 4.40
C LYS A 104 -0.64 20.30 5.58
N ASN A 105 0.61 20.71 5.38
CA ASN A 105 1.46 21.34 6.39
C ASN A 105 1.72 20.46 7.63
N CYS A 106 1.57 19.13 7.49
CA CYS A 106 2.00 18.19 8.52
C CYS A 106 3.48 17.88 8.36
N VAL A 107 4.19 17.76 9.49
CA VAL A 107 5.62 17.41 9.52
C VAL A 107 5.77 16.00 10.06
N LEU A 108 6.52 15.14 9.36
CA LEU A 108 6.86 13.81 9.86
C LEU A 108 7.75 13.94 11.11
N ILE A 109 7.26 13.45 12.25
CA ILE A 109 8.00 13.47 13.51
C ILE A 109 8.75 12.17 13.72
N ARG A 110 8.09 11.04 13.44
CA ARG A 110 8.66 9.73 13.72
C ARG A 110 8.07 8.66 12.80
N ARG A 111 8.92 7.74 12.34
CA ARG A 111 8.54 6.47 11.73
C ARG A 111 8.52 5.36 12.80
N ASN A 112 7.74 4.31 12.58
CA ASN A 112 7.68 3.11 13.43
C ASN A 112 7.42 3.46 14.91
N VAL A 113 6.32 4.16 15.15
CA VAL A 113 5.87 4.57 16.49
C VAL A 113 5.42 3.34 17.27
N ARG A 114 6.18 2.98 18.32
CA ARG A 114 5.86 1.82 19.14
C ARG A 114 4.78 2.17 20.17
N LEU A 115 3.65 1.47 20.10
CA LEU A 115 2.55 1.53 21.06
C LEU A 115 2.39 0.16 21.72
N ASN A 116 3.10 -0.06 22.81
CA ASN A 116 3.19 -1.35 23.51
C ASN A 116 3.58 -2.50 22.55
N ASP A 117 2.64 -3.41 22.28
CA ASP A 117 2.81 -4.60 21.44
C ASP A 117 2.50 -4.35 19.95
N SER A 118 2.30 -3.09 19.55
CA SER A 118 2.05 -2.69 18.17
C SER A 118 3.02 -1.62 17.71
N VAL A 119 3.24 -1.55 16.40
CA VAL A 119 3.99 -0.48 15.74
C VAL A 119 3.03 0.18 14.76
N ILE A 120 2.92 1.50 14.84
CA ILE A 120 2.20 2.35 13.90
C ILE A 120 3.21 3.01 12.97
N ASP A 121 2.92 3.08 11.67
CA ASP A 121 3.90 3.50 10.67
C ASP A 121 4.45 4.91 10.93
N TYR A 122 3.59 5.89 11.26
CA TYR A 122 4.03 7.27 11.44
C TYR A 122 3.35 8.02 12.60
N ALA A 123 4.08 9.00 13.12
CA ALA A 123 3.52 10.15 13.82
C ALA A 123 3.87 11.42 13.04
N PHE A 124 2.85 12.20 12.70
CA PHE A 124 2.97 13.52 12.11
C PHE A 124 2.58 14.59 13.13
N LYS A 125 3.13 15.80 12.98
CA LYS A 125 2.65 16.99 13.68
C LYS A 125 1.88 17.86 12.70
N CYS A 126 0.59 18.01 12.93
CA CYS A 126 -0.34 18.76 12.09
C CYS A 126 -0.95 19.89 12.93
N ARG A 127 -0.69 21.15 12.58
CA ARG A 127 -1.24 22.32 13.30
C ARG A 127 -1.03 22.30 14.82
N GLY A 128 0.08 21.71 15.28
CA GLY A 128 0.41 21.59 16.71
C GLY A 128 0.03 20.26 17.35
N GLU A 129 -0.86 19.49 16.73
CA GLU A 129 -1.35 18.20 17.25
C GLU A 129 -0.56 17.03 16.66
N THR A 130 -0.41 15.95 17.44
CA THR A 130 0.18 14.70 16.95
C THR A 130 -0.90 13.85 16.30
N VAL A 131 -0.67 13.45 15.06
CA VAL A 131 -1.54 12.58 14.28
C VAL A 131 -0.81 11.28 14.01
N LEU A 132 -1.36 10.16 14.49
CA LEU A 132 -0.87 8.83 14.16
C LEU A 132 -1.40 8.41 12.80
N VAL A 133 -0.54 7.88 11.94
CA VAL A 133 -0.90 7.43 10.59
C VAL A 133 -0.40 6.01 10.37
N GLU A 134 -1.31 5.13 9.95
CA GLU A 134 -1.03 3.75 9.58
C GLU A 134 -1.37 3.53 8.10
N LEU A 135 -0.48 2.92 7.33
CA LEU A 135 -0.72 2.57 5.94
C LEU A 135 -1.21 1.13 5.82
N LYS A 136 -2.07 0.89 4.83
CA LYS A 136 -2.52 -0.45 4.44
C LYS A 136 -2.46 -0.60 2.93
N SER A 137 -1.69 -1.57 2.44
CA SER A 137 -1.69 -1.92 1.01
C SER A 137 -3.04 -2.52 0.61
N ALA A 138 -3.78 -1.82 -0.24
CA ALA A 138 -5.11 -2.22 -0.72
C ALA A 138 -5.05 -2.58 -2.21
N VAL A 139 -4.37 -3.68 -2.52
CA VAL A 139 -4.13 -4.12 -3.91
C VAL A 139 -5.10 -5.21 -4.38
N LEU A 140 -6.04 -5.65 -3.54
CA LEU A 140 -7.06 -6.60 -3.97
C LEU A 140 -8.11 -5.90 -4.84
N ARG A 141 -8.30 -6.33 -6.09
CA ARG A 141 -9.35 -5.81 -6.97
C ARG A 141 -10.66 -6.59 -6.80
N LEU A 142 -11.74 -5.88 -6.46
CA LEU A 142 -13.10 -6.40 -6.36
C LEU A 142 -14.03 -5.68 -7.35
N MET A 143 -14.97 -6.43 -7.93
CA MET A 143 -15.93 -5.95 -8.94
C MET A 143 -15.27 -5.15 -10.07
N ASP A 144 -14.01 -5.51 -10.38
CA ASP A 144 -13.10 -4.89 -11.36
C ASP A 144 -12.78 -3.39 -11.19
N LYS A 145 -13.50 -2.67 -10.33
CA LYS A 145 -13.39 -1.21 -10.16
C LYS A 145 -13.07 -0.74 -8.75
N TYR A 146 -13.01 -1.64 -7.77
CA TYR A 146 -12.67 -1.27 -6.38
C TYR A 146 -11.36 -1.90 -5.95
N ALA A 147 -10.52 -1.07 -5.33
CA ALA A 147 -9.44 -1.57 -4.48
C ALA A 147 -10.01 -2.05 -3.16
N SER A 148 -9.33 -3.01 -2.54
CA SER A 148 -9.85 -3.64 -1.34
C SER A 148 -8.75 -4.13 -0.40
N TYR A 149 -9.13 -4.23 0.87
CA TYR A 149 -8.35 -4.73 1.98
C TYR A 149 -9.29 -5.37 3.02
N PRO A 150 -8.87 -6.45 3.71
CA PRO A 150 -7.62 -7.19 3.50
C PRO A 150 -7.74 -8.25 2.41
N ASP A 151 -6.60 -8.82 2.00
CA ASP A 151 -6.53 -10.01 1.13
C ASP A 151 -6.25 -11.31 1.91
N ALA A 152 -6.03 -11.22 3.23
CA ALA A 152 -5.95 -12.33 4.17
C ALA A 152 -6.33 -11.86 5.59
N PRO A 153 -6.83 -12.75 6.48
CA PRO A 153 -7.06 -12.39 7.88
C PRO A 153 -5.83 -11.80 8.56
N SER A 154 -6.01 -10.76 9.39
CA SER A 154 -4.87 -10.03 9.98
C SER A 154 -5.11 -9.59 11.43
N SER A 155 -4.69 -10.43 12.36
CA SER A 155 -4.67 -10.09 13.80
C SER A 155 -3.74 -8.91 14.12
N ARG A 156 -2.67 -8.72 13.34
CA ARG A 156 -1.79 -7.54 13.44
C ARG A 156 -2.57 -6.26 13.15
N ALA A 157 -3.36 -6.25 12.09
CA ALA A 157 -4.17 -5.09 11.75
C ALA A 157 -5.21 -4.81 12.84
N SER A 158 -5.91 -5.84 13.33
CA SER A 158 -6.86 -5.69 14.44
C SER A 158 -6.23 -5.00 15.64
N LYS A 159 -5.03 -5.43 16.06
CA LYS A 159 -4.30 -4.80 17.16
C LYS A 159 -3.97 -3.33 16.89
N GLN A 160 -3.50 -3.01 15.69
CA GLN A 160 -3.17 -1.64 15.30
C GLN A 160 -4.41 -0.74 15.33
N PHE A 161 -5.54 -1.18 14.76
CA PHE A 161 -6.81 -0.43 14.83
C PHE A 161 -7.25 -0.18 16.27
N LEU A 162 -7.17 -1.18 17.15
CA LEU A 162 -7.49 -1.00 18.57
C LEU A 162 -6.57 0.02 19.27
N LYS A 163 -5.28 0.07 18.91
CA LYS A 163 -4.37 1.11 19.44
C LYS A 163 -4.73 2.51 18.92
N LEU A 164 -5.08 2.62 17.64
CA LEU A 164 -5.48 3.89 17.03
C LEU A 164 -6.80 4.41 17.62
N MET A 165 -7.77 3.52 17.86
CA MET A 165 -9.00 3.82 18.59
C MET A 165 -8.70 4.34 19.99
N ASN A 166 -7.89 3.61 20.76
CA ASN A 166 -7.51 4.04 22.09
C ASN A 166 -6.79 5.39 22.07
N HIS A 167 -5.95 5.67 21.07
CA HIS A 167 -5.32 6.97 20.92
C HIS A 167 -6.36 8.09 20.71
N VAL A 168 -7.35 7.86 19.84
CA VAL A 168 -8.44 8.82 19.61
C VAL A 168 -9.30 9.02 20.86
N SER A 169 -9.65 7.95 21.58
CA SER A 169 -10.42 8.04 22.83
C SER A 169 -9.70 8.83 23.93
N ASN A 170 -8.37 8.94 23.87
CA ASN A 170 -7.57 9.76 24.78
C ASN A 170 -7.31 11.19 24.24
N GLY A 171 -8.09 11.65 23.27
CA GLY A 171 -8.01 13.00 22.69
C GLY A 171 -6.97 13.16 21.58
N GLY A 172 -6.37 12.07 21.11
CA GLY A 172 -5.45 12.09 19.97
C GLY A 172 -6.17 12.05 18.61
N ALA A 173 -5.39 12.12 17.53
CA ALA A 173 -5.89 11.99 16.17
C ALA A 173 -5.21 10.80 15.47
N SER A 174 -6.00 9.98 14.78
CA SER A 174 -5.51 8.81 14.06
C SER A 174 -6.08 8.76 12.65
N ILE A 175 -5.25 8.39 11.67
CA ILE A 175 -5.64 8.18 10.28
C ILE A 175 -5.15 6.80 9.83
N VAL A 176 -6.03 6.02 9.21
CA VAL A 176 -5.63 4.85 8.43
C VAL A 176 -5.76 5.18 6.95
N VAL A 177 -4.70 4.93 6.19
CA VAL A 177 -4.62 5.23 4.76
C VAL A 177 -4.50 3.93 3.97
N PHE A 178 -5.51 3.63 3.18
CA PHE A 178 -5.47 2.55 2.21
C PHE A 178 -4.75 3.03 0.96
N ILE A 179 -3.59 2.45 0.69
CA ILE A 179 -2.84 2.67 -0.54
C ILE A 179 -3.43 1.74 -1.61
N CYS A 180 -4.37 2.28 -2.37
CA CYS A 180 -5.04 1.60 -3.46
C CYS A 180 -4.13 1.61 -4.68
N ALA A 181 -3.16 0.70 -4.67
CA ALA A 181 -2.01 0.71 -5.56
C ALA A 181 -2.32 0.10 -6.94
N LEU A 182 -3.47 0.45 -7.53
CA LEU A 182 -4.08 -0.13 -8.72
C LEU A 182 -4.50 0.94 -9.76
N PRO A 183 -4.35 0.67 -11.07
CA PRO A 183 -4.93 1.50 -12.12
C PRO A 183 -6.45 1.31 -12.20
N PHE A 184 -7.17 2.25 -12.81
CA PHE A 184 -8.59 2.12 -13.16
C PHE A 184 -9.49 1.64 -12.01
N ILE A 185 -9.48 2.37 -10.89
CA ILE A 185 -10.38 2.14 -9.76
C ILE A 185 -11.20 3.39 -9.46
N GLU A 186 -12.41 3.18 -8.96
CA GLU A 186 -13.40 4.23 -8.63
C GLU A 186 -13.47 4.49 -7.12
N GLY A 187 -12.96 3.56 -6.30
CA GLY A 187 -13.02 3.67 -4.85
C GLY A 187 -12.34 2.52 -4.15
N PHE A 188 -12.44 2.56 -2.83
CA PHE A 188 -11.98 1.53 -1.93
C PHE A 188 -13.18 0.91 -1.20
N ILE A 189 -13.23 -0.43 -1.13
CA ILE A 189 -14.21 -1.17 -0.35
C ILE A 189 -13.52 -2.17 0.58
N PHE A 190 -14.00 -2.29 1.81
CA PHE A 190 -13.50 -3.31 2.72
C PHE A 190 -13.97 -4.72 2.32
N ASN A 191 -13.09 -5.71 2.47
CA ASN A 191 -13.42 -7.11 2.23
C ASN A 191 -13.79 -7.82 3.53
N ASN A 192 -15.04 -7.67 3.96
CA ASN A 192 -15.57 -8.33 5.16
C ASN A 192 -15.60 -9.87 5.04
N TYR A 193 -15.72 -10.42 3.82
CA TYR A 193 -15.68 -11.87 3.61
C TYR A 193 -14.35 -12.52 3.99
N VAL A 194 -13.24 -11.76 3.92
CA VAL A 194 -11.91 -12.26 4.29
C VAL A 194 -11.68 -12.19 5.79
N ASP A 195 -12.14 -11.13 6.46
CA ASP A 195 -11.94 -10.95 7.89
C ASP A 195 -13.08 -10.12 8.52
N GLU A 196 -14.17 -10.80 8.86
CA GLU A 196 -15.36 -10.20 9.47
C GLU A 196 -15.04 -9.52 10.81
N LYS A 197 -14.12 -10.10 11.60
CA LYS A 197 -13.69 -9.54 12.89
C LYS A 197 -12.94 -8.23 12.69
N LEU A 198 -12.02 -8.19 11.73
CA LEU A 198 -11.33 -6.96 11.38
C LEU A 198 -12.32 -5.92 10.86
N TYR A 199 -13.27 -6.30 10.01
CA TYR A 199 -14.30 -5.39 9.52
C TYR A 199 -15.08 -4.73 10.67
N ALA A 200 -15.56 -5.50 11.65
CA ALA A 200 -16.24 -4.95 12.82
C ALA A 200 -15.36 -3.98 13.63
N ILE A 201 -14.08 -4.31 13.81
CA ILE A 201 -13.13 -3.43 14.51
C ILE A 201 -12.92 -2.12 13.75
N ILE A 202 -12.83 -2.16 12.42
CA ILE A 202 -12.63 -0.97 11.59
C ILE A 202 -13.88 -0.08 11.62
N THR A 203 -15.07 -0.67 11.58
CA THR A 203 -16.34 0.07 11.73
C THR A 203 -16.37 0.79 13.07
N ASN A 204 -16.09 0.08 14.17
CA ASN A 204 -15.99 0.68 15.50
C ASN A 204 -14.91 1.77 15.56
N ALA A 205 -13.79 1.58 14.84
CA ALA A 205 -12.72 2.57 14.80
C ALA A 205 -13.15 3.86 14.11
N LYS A 206 -13.86 3.75 12.99
CA LYS A 206 -14.43 4.91 12.30
C LYS A 206 -15.43 5.64 13.18
N GLU A 207 -16.33 4.92 13.84
CA GLU A 207 -17.31 5.50 14.78
C GLU A 207 -16.64 6.20 15.96
N ALA A 208 -15.54 5.64 16.47
CA ALA A 208 -14.74 6.25 17.53
C ALA A 208 -13.92 7.48 17.07
N GLY A 209 -13.92 7.82 15.77
CA GLY A 209 -13.25 9.01 15.23
C GLY A 209 -11.91 8.75 14.52
N VAL A 210 -11.51 7.50 14.30
CA VAL A 210 -10.35 7.19 13.43
C VAL A 210 -10.70 7.54 11.98
N SER A 211 -9.93 8.43 11.37
CA SER A 211 -10.15 8.84 9.97
C SER A 211 -9.71 7.72 9.02
N LEU A 212 -10.59 7.31 8.11
CA LEU A 212 -10.26 6.35 7.05
C LEU A 212 -10.11 7.09 5.73
N LYS A 213 -8.94 6.95 5.09
CA LYS A 213 -8.61 7.59 3.82
C LYS A 213 -8.14 6.54 2.83
N ALA A 214 -8.37 6.79 1.54
CA ALA A 214 -7.85 5.96 0.46
C ALA A 214 -7.22 6.86 -0.60
N ILE A 215 -6.04 6.46 -1.08
CA ILE A 215 -5.34 7.15 -2.17
C ILE A 215 -5.01 6.15 -3.26
N GLN A 216 -5.11 6.61 -4.51
CA GLN A 216 -4.77 5.82 -5.67
C GLN A 216 -3.35 6.11 -6.13
N LEU A 217 -2.61 5.04 -6.44
CA LEU A 217 -1.37 5.12 -7.19
C LEU A 217 -1.22 3.87 -8.06
N TYR A 218 -0.45 3.93 -9.14
CA TYR A 218 -0.13 2.75 -9.96
C TYR A 218 1.17 2.97 -10.73
N TYR A 219 1.81 1.89 -11.17
CA TYR A 219 3.04 1.97 -11.93
C TYR A 219 2.76 2.17 -13.42
N ASP A 220 3.47 3.11 -14.04
CA ASP A 220 3.49 3.34 -15.47
C ASP A 220 4.85 2.90 -16.05
N PRO A 221 4.89 1.82 -16.84
CA PRO A 221 6.12 1.32 -17.42
C PRO A 221 6.71 2.23 -18.52
N HIS A 222 5.90 3.04 -19.20
CA HIS A 222 6.36 3.96 -20.23
C HIS A 222 7.09 5.16 -19.62
N ARG A 223 6.60 5.64 -18.47
CA ARG A 223 7.22 6.74 -17.73
C ARG A 223 8.21 6.28 -16.67
N SER A 224 8.37 4.96 -16.48
CA SER A 224 9.18 4.33 -15.42
C SER A 224 8.94 5.00 -14.05
N GLY A 225 7.67 5.17 -13.69
CA GLY A 225 7.28 5.95 -12.52
C GLY A 225 5.93 5.54 -11.95
N VAL A 226 5.65 6.00 -10.73
CA VAL A 226 4.37 5.79 -10.06
C VAL A 226 3.47 6.98 -10.35
N VAL A 227 2.38 6.74 -11.07
CA VAL A 227 1.32 7.71 -11.32
C VAL A 227 0.49 7.88 -10.05
N ILE A 228 0.17 9.13 -9.74
CA ILE A 228 -0.65 9.51 -8.61
C ILE A 228 -2.05 9.79 -9.12
N GLY A 229 -3.00 8.93 -8.73
CA GLY A 229 -4.40 9.07 -9.09
C GLY A 229 -5.16 9.93 -8.09
N ASN A 230 -6.38 9.52 -7.75
CA ASN A 230 -7.20 10.23 -6.77
C ASN A 230 -6.64 10.09 -5.34
N LEU A 231 -6.29 11.22 -4.70
CA LEU A 231 -5.79 11.30 -3.30
C LEU A 231 -6.91 11.33 -2.23
N ASN A 232 -8.17 11.24 -2.68
CA ASN A 232 -9.38 11.22 -1.86
C ASN A 232 -10.38 10.21 -2.47
N LEU A 233 -9.95 8.97 -2.69
CA LEU A 233 -10.86 7.93 -3.16
C LEU A 233 -12.01 7.72 -2.15
N PRO A 234 -13.25 7.53 -2.63
CA PRO A 234 -14.36 7.13 -1.77
C PRO A 234 -14.04 5.85 -1.00
N VAL A 235 -14.35 5.84 0.30
CA VAL A 235 -14.17 4.69 1.21
C VAL A 235 -15.54 4.14 1.57
N TYR A 236 -15.80 2.90 1.17
CA TYR A 236 -17.03 2.16 1.46
C TYR A 236 -16.73 1.09 2.52
N LEU A 237 -17.45 1.17 3.65
CA LEU A 237 -17.54 0.12 4.66
C LEU A 237 -18.84 -0.64 4.41
#